data_AF-A0A3P7Q734-F1
#
_entry.id   AF-A0A3P7Q734-F1
#
_cell.length_a   1.000
_cell.length_b   1.000
_cell.length_c   1.000
_cell.angle_alpha   90.00
_cell.angle_beta   90.00
_cell.angle_gamma   90.00
#
_symmetry.space_group_name_H-M   'P 1'
#
loop_
_entity.id
_entity.type
_entity.pdbx_description
1 polymer ?
#
loop_
_entity_poly.entity_id
_entity_poly.type
_entity_poly.pdbx_seq_one_letter_code
_entity_poly.pdbx_strand_id
1 'polypeptide(L)'
;MADSYKVSLFFRSRPGLSRAQAPARGAAVARLRWPGDLCRLRFPAMVCRIRVIHRLSCVQVTHHNQYPEGTTHVYSYFESRGGKFPEICFFGLQYILKRWLVGPVVSKAMIEQAKQFYKAHFGGLDIFNEEGWNHIVDVHKGYLPLRIKAVPEGTVVPVKNVLFTVENTDPQVPWLTSWFETLLVQVWYPMTVCTSSRAQKLVIARYLHETADSIDGIHFKLHDFGYRGVSSVEVCGFIKFLDQMLVPLRANISASIGGAAHLVNFYGTDTIAGLQYYSAKMAGFSIPAAEHRIWETDLPDFAAF
;
A
#
# COMPACT_ATOMS: atom_id res chain seq x y z
N MET A 1 10.10 -17.24 6.00
CA MET A 1 8.85 -16.84 6.69
C MET A 1 8.95 -15.35 6.97
N ALA A 2 8.04 -14.53 6.44
CA ALA A 2 8.05 -13.10 6.72
C ALA A 2 7.46 -12.86 8.12
N ASP A 3 8.23 -12.26 9.03
CA ASP A 3 7.75 -11.78 10.33
C ASP A 3 6.72 -10.66 10.09
N SER A 4 5.46 -11.04 9.89
CA SER A 4 4.37 -10.08 9.67
C SER A 4 3.93 -9.46 10.99
N TYR A 5 3.74 -8.14 10.98
CA TYR A 5 3.10 -7.45 12.10
C TYR A 5 1.67 -7.96 12.28
N LYS A 6 1.21 -8.08 13.53
CA LYS A 6 -0.20 -8.37 13.81
C LYS A 6 -1.00 -7.10 13.58
N VAL A 7 -1.61 -7.02 12.40
CA VAL A 7 -2.43 -5.87 12.00
C VAL A 7 -3.90 -6.22 12.11
N SER A 8 -4.74 -5.27 12.50
CA SER A 8 -6.20 -5.42 12.48
C SER A 8 -6.89 -4.12 12.16
N LEU A 9 -7.99 -4.25 11.43
CA LEU A 9 -9.00 -3.21 11.33
C LEU A 9 -10.09 -3.54 12.36
N PHE A 10 -10.41 -2.61 13.24
CA PHE A 10 -11.46 -2.81 14.24
C PHE A 10 -12.72 -2.03 13.86
N PHE A 11 -13.88 -2.65 14.10
CA PHE A 11 -15.19 -2.08 13.85
C PHE A 11 -15.79 -1.48 15.11
N ARG A 12 -16.27 -0.24 15.04
CA ARG A 12 -17.09 0.34 16.11
C ARG A 12 -18.32 0.98 15.49
N SER A 13 -19.48 0.33 15.65
CA SER A 13 -20.77 1.00 15.47
C SER A 13 -21.00 1.90 16.70
N ARG A 14 -21.31 3.18 16.48
CA ARG A 14 -21.70 4.09 17.56
C ARG A 14 -23.09 4.66 17.27
N PRO A 15 -24.07 4.47 18.17
CA PRO A 15 -25.18 5.41 18.30
C PRO A 15 -24.63 6.75 18.80
N GLY A 16 -25.12 7.86 18.25
CA GLY A 16 -24.52 9.19 18.39
C GLY A 16 -24.31 9.67 19.84
N LEU A 17 -23.20 10.38 20.08
CA LEU A 17 -23.01 11.27 21.23
C LEU A 17 -21.79 12.20 21.07
N SER A 18 -21.92 13.37 21.71
CA SER A 18 -21.20 14.64 21.55
C SER A 18 -19.72 14.67 21.96
N ARG A 19 -18.98 15.60 21.35
CA ARG A 19 -17.55 15.92 21.55
C ARG A 19 -17.20 16.19 23.02
N ALA A 20 -16.21 15.47 23.55
CA ALA A 20 -15.44 15.86 24.73
C ALA A 20 -13.98 16.16 24.32
N GLN A 21 -13.43 17.26 24.84
CA GLN A 21 -12.09 17.79 24.56
C GLN A 21 -10.99 16.94 25.21
N ALA A 22 -9.85 16.78 24.52
CA ALA A 22 -8.67 16.10 25.04
C ALA A 22 -7.63 17.12 25.56
N PRO A 23 -6.92 16.85 26.67
CA PRO A 23 -5.92 17.77 27.21
C PRO A 23 -4.57 17.62 26.49
N ALA A 24 -3.88 18.75 26.34
CA ALA A 24 -2.55 18.85 25.74
C ALA A 24 -1.45 18.49 26.75
N ARG A 25 -0.46 17.68 26.33
CA ARG A 25 0.88 17.66 26.94
C ARG A 25 1.95 17.43 25.87
N GLY A 26 2.97 18.28 25.92
CA GLY A 26 4.10 18.28 25.00
C GLY A 26 5.22 17.33 25.42
N ALA A 27 5.92 16.83 24.40
CA ALA A 27 7.30 16.37 24.51
C ALA A 27 8.01 16.81 23.23
N ALA A 28 9.14 17.51 23.39
CA ALA A 28 9.95 18.00 22.29
C ALA A 28 10.62 16.83 21.58
N VAL A 29 10.11 16.45 20.40
CA VAL A 29 10.78 15.54 19.48
C VAL A 29 11.53 16.39 18.47
N ALA A 30 12.85 16.19 18.35
CA ALA A 30 13.67 16.79 17.32
C ALA A 30 13.06 16.52 15.94
N ARG A 31 12.50 17.55 15.32
CA ARG A 31 11.86 17.47 14.00
C ARG A 31 12.95 17.50 12.93
N LEU A 32 13.37 16.32 12.46
CA LEU A 32 13.94 16.20 11.12
C LEU A 32 12.82 16.53 10.12
N ARG A 33 12.79 17.78 9.64
CA ARG A 33 11.88 18.21 8.57
C ARG A 33 12.33 17.61 7.25
N TRP A 34 11.49 16.76 6.68
CA TRP A 34 11.57 16.33 5.29
C TRP A 34 11.00 17.44 4.37
N PRO A 35 11.55 17.67 3.16
CA PRO A 35 10.97 18.60 2.19
C PRO A 35 9.58 18.11 1.77
N GLY A 36 8.54 18.89 2.09
CA GLY A 36 7.12 18.50 1.98
C GLY A 36 6.60 18.17 0.57
N ASP A 37 7.43 18.33 -0.47
CA ASP A 37 7.00 18.23 -1.87
C ASP A 37 7.21 16.85 -2.52
N LEU A 38 8.02 15.97 -1.90
CA LEU A 38 8.32 14.63 -2.43
C LEU A 38 7.20 13.59 -2.21
N CYS A 39 6.18 13.92 -1.41
CA CYS A 39 5.18 12.95 -0.91
C CYS A 39 3.90 12.85 -1.73
N ARG A 40 3.81 13.41 -2.95
CA ARG A 40 2.60 13.27 -3.78
C ARG A 40 2.86 12.22 -4.87
N LEU A 41 2.01 11.20 -5.03
CA LEU A 41 2.10 10.30 -6.21
C LEU A 41 1.64 11.04 -7.49
N ARG A 42 2.27 10.80 -8.64
CA ARG A 42 1.76 11.18 -9.98
C ARG A 42 1.56 9.91 -10.81
N PHE A 43 0.33 9.61 -11.19
CA PHE A 43 0.05 8.64 -12.24
C PHE A 43 -0.12 9.40 -13.57
N PRO A 44 0.53 8.99 -14.69
CA PRO A 44 0.04 9.36 -16.02
C PRO A 44 -1.38 8.81 -16.19
N ALA A 45 -2.23 9.55 -16.91
CA ALA A 45 -3.69 9.42 -16.96
C ALA A 45 -4.27 8.08 -17.51
N MET A 46 -3.46 7.03 -17.62
CA MET A 46 -3.91 5.70 -18.01
C MET A 46 -4.16 4.86 -16.76
N VAL A 47 -5.29 5.13 -16.10
CA VAL A 47 -5.84 4.27 -15.05
C VAL A 47 -6.14 2.91 -15.67
N CYS A 48 -5.23 1.96 -15.47
CA CYS A 48 -5.47 0.57 -15.79
C CYS A 48 -6.71 0.13 -14.98
N ARG A 49 -7.84 -0.04 -15.67
CA ARG A 49 -9.17 -0.39 -15.15
C ARG A 49 -9.17 -1.80 -14.57
N ILE A 50 -8.54 -1.98 -13.40
CA ILE A 50 -8.54 -3.24 -12.69
C ILE A 50 -9.73 -3.26 -11.73
N ARG A 51 -10.46 -4.38 -11.70
CA ARG A 51 -11.80 -4.52 -11.11
C ARG A 51 -11.76 -4.52 -9.58
N VAL A 52 -12.07 -3.38 -8.98
CA VAL A 52 -12.09 -3.18 -7.52
C VAL A 52 -13.07 -4.11 -6.79
N ILE A 53 -14.21 -4.43 -7.42
CA ILE A 53 -15.27 -5.27 -6.83
C ILE A 53 -14.81 -6.72 -6.61
N HIS A 54 -13.79 -7.22 -7.34
CA HIS A 54 -13.42 -8.65 -7.34
C HIS A 54 -12.18 -8.99 -6.48
N ARG A 55 -11.52 -8.01 -5.85
CA ARG A 55 -10.19 -8.18 -5.21
C ARG A 55 -10.24 -8.30 -3.68
N LEU A 56 -11.28 -8.94 -3.14
CA LEU A 56 -11.59 -8.88 -1.71
C LEU A 56 -12.04 -10.24 -1.17
N SER A 57 -12.06 -10.37 0.15
CA SER A 57 -12.38 -11.63 0.82
C SER A 57 -13.85 -12.02 0.61
N CYS A 58 -14.13 -13.30 0.34
CA CYS A 58 -15.48 -13.78 0.05
C CYS A 58 -16.49 -13.50 1.18
N VAL A 59 -16.05 -13.43 2.44
CA VAL A 59 -16.91 -13.10 3.58
C VAL A 59 -17.47 -11.68 3.53
N GLN A 60 -16.72 -10.72 2.96
CA GLN A 60 -17.17 -9.33 2.85
C GLN A 60 -18.35 -9.17 1.89
N VAL A 61 -18.53 -10.12 0.97
CA VAL A 61 -19.65 -10.12 0.00
C VAL A 61 -20.99 -10.19 0.73
N THR A 62 -21.07 -10.92 1.84
CA THR A 62 -22.32 -11.18 2.56
C THR A 62 -22.53 -10.29 3.78
N HIS A 63 -21.53 -9.49 4.19
CA HIS A 63 -21.61 -8.65 5.39
C HIS A 63 -22.74 -7.60 5.34
N HIS A 64 -23.17 -7.18 4.15
CA HIS A 64 -24.27 -6.22 4.02
C HIS A 64 -25.57 -6.71 4.68
N ASN A 65 -25.80 -8.03 4.72
CA ASN A 65 -26.97 -8.65 5.36
C ASN A 65 -26.75 -8.99 6.85
N GLN A 66 -25.58 -8.69 7.41
CA GLN A 66 -25.20 -9.08 8.78
C GLN A 66 -25.10 -7.89 9.74
N TYR A 67 -25.16 -6.66 9.23
CA TYR A 67 -25.20 -5.49 10.11
C TYR A 67 -26.52 -5.45 10.88
N PRO A 68 -26.53 -4.94 12.13
CA PRO A 68 -27.76 -4.65 12.85
C PRO A 68 -28.70 -3.79 12.01
N GLU A 69 -30.00 -4.08 12.08
CA GLU A 69 -31.02 -3.30 11.40
C GLU A 69 -30.93 -1.81 11.77
N GLY A 70 -31.11 -0.93 10.78
CA GLY A 70 -30.97 0.53 10.97
C GLY A 70 -29.53 1.04 11.05
N THR A 71 -28.51 0.20 10.80
CA THR A 71 -27.11 0.67 10.70
C THR A 71 -26.97 1.65 9.53
N THR A 72 -26.56 2.88 9.83
CA THR A 72 -26.31 3.92 8.81
C THR A 72 -24.84 4.32 8.74
N HIS A 73 -24.06 4.09 9.79
CA HIS A 73 -22.68 4.52 9.88
C HIS A 73 -21.80 3.42 10.47
N VAL A 74 -20.72 3.13 9.76
CA VAL A 74 -19.66 2.20 10.18
C VAL A 74 -18.35 2.94 10.15
N TYR A 75 -17.69 2.99 11.31
CA TYR A 75 -16.39 3.60 11.50
C TYR A 75 -15.37 2.53 11.88
N SER A 76 -14.27 2.49 11.14
CA SER A 76 -13.18 1.55 11.37
C SER A 76 -11.85 2.26 11.48
N TYR A 77 -10.91 1.65 12.19
CA TYR A 77 -9.54 2.16 12.32
C TYR A 77 -8.52 1.05 12.14
N PHE A 78 -7.33 1.44 11.67
CA PHE A 78 -6.20 0.56 11.45
C PHE A 78 -5.05 0.90 12.38
N GLU A 79 -4.47 -0.12 13.00
CA GLU A 79 -3.29 -0.02 13.83
C GLU A 79 -2.34 -1.21 13.66
N SER A 80 -1.07 -1.01 13.98
CA SER A 80 -0.15 -2.11 14.27
C SER A 80 -0.30 -2.49 15.75
N ARG A 81 -0.76 -3.71 16.06
CA ARG A 81 -0.98 -4.15 17.45
C ARG A 81 0.31 -4.58 18.16
N GLY A 82 1.43 -4.62 17.44
CA GLY A 82 2.73 -5.06 17.91
C GLY A 82 3.49 -5.85 16.83
N GLY A 83 4.73 -6.21 17.13
CA GLY A 83 5.61 -6.96 16.23
C GLY A 83 7.05 -6.92 16.74
N LYS A 84 7.99 -7.11 15.82
CA LYS A 84 9.44 -7.12 16.12
C LYS A 84 9.97 -5.78 16.66
N PHE A 85 9.36 -4.67 16.28
CA PHE A 85 9.81 -3.32 16.61
C PHE A 85 8.74 -2.55 17.42
N PRO A 86 9.14 -1.67 18.37
CA PRO A 86 8.20 -0.91 19.21
C PRO A 86 7.54 0.27 18.48
N GLU A 87 8.10 0.66 17.33
CA GLU A 87 7.60 1.72 16.46
C GLU A 87 7.49 1.19 15.04
N ILE A 88 6.63 1.84 14.26
CA ILE A 88 6.46 1.60 12.83
C ILE A 88 6.63 2.89 12.03
N CYS A 89 7.14 2.79 10.81
CA CYS A 89 7.12 3.87 9.84
C CYS A 89 5.91 3.70 8.92
N PHE A 90 4.95 4.63 9.01
CA PHE A 90 3.71 4.57 8.23
C PHE A 90 3.97 4.98 6.78
N PHE A 91 3.77 4.08 5.82
CA PHE A 91 4.02 4.35 4.40
C PHE A 91 3.22 3.41 3.50
N GLY A 92 2.76 3.90 2.34
CA GLY A 92 2.16 3.08 1.27
C GLY A 92 0.65 3.16 1.12
N LEU A 93 -0.07 3.85 2.02
CA LEU A 93 -1.52 4.03 1.92
C LEU A 93 -1.88 4.80 0.65
N GLN A 94 -1.12 5.86 0.32
CA GLN A 94 -1.39 6.72 -0.82
C GLN A 94 -1.42 5.93 -2.13
N TYR A 95 -0.55 4.92 -2.27
CA TYR A 95 -0.52 4.04 -3.44
C TYR A 95 -1.84 3.30 -3.57
N ILE A 96 -2.33 2.71 -2.48
CA ILE A 96 -3.60 1.98 -2.46
C ILE A 96 -4.76 2.91 -2.82
N LEU A 97 -4.80 4.11 -2.23
CA LEU A 97 -5.87 5.08 -2.48
C LEU A 97 -5.92 5.49 -3.96
N LYS A 98 -4.81 5.97 -4.53
CA LYS A 98 -4.80 6.48 -5.91
C LYS A 98 -4.98 5.38 -6.95
N ARG A 99 -4.50 4.16 -6.65
CA ARG A 99 -4.60 3.05 -7.59
C ARG A 99 -6.01 2.47 -7.68
N TRP A 100 -6.73 2.43 -6.54
CA TRP A 100 -7.93 1.61 -6.40
C TRP A 100 -9.19 2.36 -5.94
N LEU A 101 -9.07 3.47 -5.22
CA LEU A 101 -10.21 4.12 -4.58
C LEU A 101 -10.55 5.50 -5.16
N VAL A 102 -9.58 6.17 -5.80
CA VAL A 102 -9.77 7.52 -6.36
C VAL A 102 -10.35 7.43 -7.77
N GLY A 103 -11.43 8.18 -8.01
CA GLY A 103 -12.11 8.29 -9.30
C GLY A 103 -13.38 7.43 -9.41
N PRO A 104 -13.99 7.36 -10.60
CA PRO A 104 -15.14 6.51 -10.86
C PRO A 104 -14.68 5.05 -11.02
N VAL A 105 -14.55 4.35 -9.90
CA VAL A 105 -13.97 2.99 -9.83
C VAL A 105 -15.01 1.88 -9.92
N VAL A 106 -16.30 2.23 -10.04
CA VAL A 106 -17.44 1.31 -10.17
C VAL A 106 -18.24 1.66 -11.43
N SER A 107 -18.70 0.64 -12.16
CA SER A 107 -19.59 0.82 -13.32
C SER A 107 -20.59 -0.33 -13.41
N LYS A 108 -21.73 -0.12 -14.09
CA LYS A 108 -22.77 -1.17 -14.25
C LYS A 108 -22.23 -2.45 -14.87
N ALA A 109 -21.34 -2.34 -15.85
CA ALA A 109 -20.69 -3.51 -16.46
C ALA A 109 -19.84 -4.31 -15.45
N MET A 110 -19.20 -3.65 -14.50
CA MET A 110 -18.43 -4.32 -13.44
C MET A 110 -19.34 -5.01 -12.42
N ILE A 111 -20.50 -4.41 -12.12
CA ILE A 111 -21.51 -4.95 -11.21
C ILE A 111 -22.09 -6.24 -11.80
N GLU A 112 -22.49 -6.21 -13.08
CA GLU A 112 -23.01 -7.38 -13.78
C GLU A 112 -21.99 -8.54 -13.80
N GLN A 113 -20.73 -8.23 -14.13
CA GLN A 113 -19.65 -9.23 -14.10
C GLN A 113 -19.43 -9.79 -12.69
N ALA A 114 -19.46 -8.94 -11.65
CA ALA A 114 -19.30 -9.36 -10.27
C ALA A 114 -20.45 -10.25 -9.83
N LYS A 115 -21.69 -9.90 -10.18
CA LYS A 115 -22.88 -10.69 -9.89
C LYS A 115 -22.76 -12.09 -10.49
N GLN A 116 -22.42 -12.19 -11.77
CA GLN A 116 -22.21 -13.47 -12.45
C GLN A 116 -21.09 -14.29 -11.78
N PHE A 117 -19.97 -13.65 -11.47
CA PHE A 117 -18.83 -14.30 -10.81
C PHE A 117 -19.19 -14.84 -9.42
N TYR A 118 -19.80 -14.00 -8.56
CA TYR A 118 -20.16 -14.41 -7.22
C TYR A 118 -21.29 -15.43 -7.20
N LYS A 119 -22.28 -15.31 -8.10
CA LYS A 119 -23.31 -16.33 -8.25
C LYS A 119 -22.71 -17.69 -8.59
N ALA A 120 -21.74 -17.74 -9.50
CA ALA A 120 -21.02 -18.98 -9.80
C ALA A 120 -20.20 -19.48 -8.60
N HIS A 121 -19.49 -18.59 -7.91
CA HIS A 121 -18.65 -18.92 -6.75
C HIS A 121 -19.46 -19.50 -5.57
N PHE A 122 -20.67 -19.00 -5.34
CA PHE A 122 -21.56 -19.45 -4.26
C PHE A 122 -22.58 -20.50 -4.72
N GLY A 123 -22.24 -21.31 -5.73
CA GLY A 123 -23.06 -22.47 -6.12
C GLY A 123 -24.44 -22.10 -6.68
N GLY A 124 -24.59 -20.93 -7.31
CA GLY A 124 -25.83 -20.44 -7.89
C GLY A 124 -26.64 -19.50 -7.00
N LEU A 125 -26.24 -19.33 -5.72
CA LEU A 125 -26.92 -18.43 -4.79
C LEU A 125 -26.71 -16.96 -5.19
N ASP A 126 -27.80 -16.19 -5.26
CA ASP A 126 -27.77 -14.77 -5.59
C ASP A 126 -27.66 -13.91 -4.33
N ILE A 127 -26.44 -13.81 -3.79
CA ILE A 127 -26.13 -13.15 -2.51
C ILE A 127 -25.31 -11.86 -2.67
N PHE A 128 -25.04 -11.44 -3.90
CA PHE A 128 -24.26 -10.25 -4.17
C PHE A 128 -25.13 -9.00 -3.98
N ASN A 129 -24.63 -7.98 -3.29
CA ASN A 129 -25.34 -6.73 -3.04
C ASN A 129 -25.40 -5.83 -4.30
N GLU A 130 -26.08 -6.29 -5.34
CA GLU A 130 -26.22 -5.58 -6.60
C GLU A 130 -26.88 -4.20 -6.39
N GLU A 131 -27.92 -4.11 -5.58
CA GLU A 131 -28.65 -2.88 -5.31
C GLU A 131 -27.74 -1.82 -4.67
N GLY A 132 -26.99 -2.19 -3.63
CA GLY A 132 -26.05 -1.27 -2.98
C GLY A 132 -24.93 -0.79 -3.91
N TRP A 133 -24.46 -1.64 -4.82
CA TRP A 133 -23.47 -1.22 -5.82
C TRP A 133 -24.08 -0.34 -6.92
N ASN A 134 -25.29 -0.62 -7.36
CA ASN A 134 -26.01 0.23 -8.32
C ASN A 134 -26.28 1.61 -7.73
N HIS A 135 -26.64 1.70 -6.44
CA HIS A 135 -26.76 2.98 -5.73
C HIS A 135 -25.49 3.84 -5.82
N ILE A 136 -24.30 3.23 -5.67
CA ILE A 136 -23.02 3.94 -5.82
C ILE A 136 -22.83 4.47 -7.24
N VAL A 137 -23.24 3.72 -8.26
CA VAL A 137 -23.16 4.17 -9.65
C VAL A 137 -24.15 5.29 -9.93
N ASP A 138 -25.40 5.11 -9.52
CA ASP A 138 -26.50 6.01 -9.88
C ASP A 138 -26.45 7.32 -9.08
N VAL A 139 -26.13 7.28 -7.78
CA VAL A 139 -26.07 8.47 -6.90
C VAL A 139 -24.69 9.11 -6.88
N HIS A 140 -23.63 8.31 -6.76
CA HIS A 140 -22.25 8.81 -6.63
C HIS A 140 -21.45 8.77 -7.94
N LYS A 141 -22.08 8.43 -9.07
CA LYS A 141 -21.42 8.36 -10.39
C LYS A 141 -20.22 7.40 -10.41
N GLY A 142 -20.27 6.35 -9.59
CA GLY A 142 -19.21 5.36 -9.44
C GLY A 142 -18.05 5.79 -8.54
N TYR A 143 -18.13 6.94 -7.88
CA TYR A 143 -17.20 7.36 -6.83
C TYR A 143 -17.59 6.73 -5.50
N LEU A 144 -16.61 6.29 -4.72
CA LEU A 144 -16.87 5.64 -3.43
C LEU A 144 -17.19 6.68 -2.35
N PRO A 145 -18.37 6.65 -1.70
CA PRO A 145 -18.71 7.53 -0.58
C PRO A 145 -18.00 7.10 0.71
N LEU A 146 -16.68 7.25 0.73
CA LEU A 146 -15.81 6.94 1.86
C LEU A 146 -14.99 8.15 2.26
N ARG A 147 -14.73 8.28 3.56
CA ARG A 147 -13.79 9.24 4.12
C ARG A 147 -12.68 8.50 4.85
N ILE A 148 -11.44 8.78 4.44
CA ILE A 148 -10.24 8.19 5.04
C ILE A 148 -9.41 9.32 5.64
N LYS A 149 -9.04 9.19 6.93
CA LYS A 149 -8.14 10.12 7.63
C LYS A 149 -6.91 9.34 8.05
N ALA A 150 -5.72 9.84 7.78
CA ALA A 150 -4.48 9.13 8.06
C ALA A 150 -3.42 10.06 8.64
N VAL A 151 -2.49 9.48 9.41
CA VAL A 151 -1.22 10.14 9.74
C VAL A 151 -0.42 10.37 8.45
N PRO A 152 0.45 11.40 8.37
CA PRO A 152 1.27 11.61 7.18
C PRO A 152 2.19 10.42 6.90
N GLU A 153 2.34 10.02 5.63
CA GLU A 153 3.31 9.00 5.24
C GLU A 153 4.75 9.44 5.58
N GLY A 154 5.60 8.48 5.95
CA GLY A 154 6.94 8.71 6.51
C GLY A 154 6.96 8.94 8.01
N THR A 155 5.82 9.14 8.67
CA THR A 155 5.76 9.34 10.12
C THR A 155 6.13 8.06 10.87
N VAL A 156 6.97 8.18 11.89
CA VAL A 156 7.26 7.11 12.84
C VAL A 156 6.27 7.18 13.98
N VAL A 157 5.55 6.09 14.23
CA VAL A 157 4.46 6.01 15.21
C VAL A 157 4.69 4.79 16.12
N PRO A 158 4.58 4.93 17.46
CA PRO A 158 4.59 3.77 18.35
C PRO A 158 3.46 2.78 18.02
N VAL A 159 3.69 1.48 18.22
CA VAL A 159 2.63 0.47 18.07
C VAL A 159 1.44 0.79 18.99
N LYS A 160 0.27 0.22 18.67
CA LYS A 160 -1.01 0.45 19.37
C LYS A 160 -1.51 1.90 19.30
N ASN A 161 -1.23 2.55 18.17
CA ASN A 161 -1.79 3.85 17.81
C ASN A 161 -2.50 3.74 16.47
N VAL A 162 -3.56 4.54 16.33
CA VAL A 162 -4.33 4.65 15.09
C VAL A 162 -3.47 5.30 14.01
N LEU A 163 -3.39 4.66 12.84
CA LEU A 163 -2.64 5.16 11.69
C LEU A 163 -3.56 5.76 10.65
N PHE A 164 -4.70 5.12 10.41
CA PHE A 164 -5.77 5.69 9.62
C PHE A 164 -7.13 5.17 10.06
N THR A 165 -8.17 5.89 9.64
CA THR A 165 -9.57 5.59 9.93
C THR A 165 -10.37 5.64 8.63
N VAL A 166 -11.45 4.87 8.56
CA VAL A 166 -12.33 4.76 7.39
C VAL A 166 -13.77 4.87 7.88
N GLU A 167 -14.57 5.70 7.22
CA GLU A 167 -16.00 5.85 7.50
C GLU A 167 -16.78 6.02 6.20
N ASN A 168 -18.00 5.47 6.13
CA ASN A 168 -18.91 5.73 5.02
C ASN A 168 -19.50 7.14 5.16
N THR A 169 -19.69 7.82 4.03
CA THR A 169 -20.28 9.17 3.98
C THR A 169 -21.71 9.19 3.46
N ASP A 170 -22.26 8.03 3.11
CA ASP A 170 -23.65 7.85 2.69
C ASP A 170 -24.30 6.76 3.57
N PRO A 171 -25.43 7.06 4.24
CA PRO A 171 -26.13 6.12 5.11
C PRO A 171 -26.73 4.90 4.42
N GLN A 172 -26.89 4.89 3.09
CA GLN A 172 -27.41 3.75 2.33
C GLN A 172 -26.37 2.68 2.04
N VAL A 173 -25.08 2.97 2.26
CA VAL A 173 -23.98 2.03 2.02
C VAL A 173 -23.05 1.86 3.23
N PRO A 174 -23.61 1.54 4.42
CA PRO A 174 -22.82 1.34 5.65
C PRO A 174 -21.82 0.19 5.53
N TRP A 175 -22.15 -0.83 4.73
CA TRP A 175 -21.33 -2.01 4.49
C TRP A 175 -20.03 -1.72 3.73
N LEU A 176 -19.95 -0.57 3.04
CA LEU A 176 -18.83 -0.19 2.19
C LEU A 176 -17.53 -0.01 2.98
N THR A 177 -17.61 0.48 4.22
CA THR A 177 -16.43 0.69 5.08
C THR A 177 -15.63 -0.61 5.23
N SER A 178 -16.33 -1.71 5.50
CA SER A 178 -15.72 -3.02 5.74
C SER A 178 -15.38 -3.77 4.45
N TRP A 179 -16.08 -3.45 3.36
CA TRP A 179 -15.77 -4.00 2.03
C TRP A 179 -14.32 -3.75 1.64
N PHE A 180 -13.79 -2.56 1.95
CA PHE A 180 -12.42 -2.18 1.58
C PHE A 180 -11.35 -2.58 2.59
N GLU A 181 -11.70 -3.29 3.67
CA GLU A 181 -10.74 -3.72 4.68
C GLU A 181 -9.61 -4.55 4.05
N THR A 182 -9.92 -5.59 3.29
CA THR A 182 -8.89 -6.50 2.77
C THR A 182 -7.90 -5.79 1.84
N LEU A 183 -8.37 -4.78 1.08
CA LEU A 183 -7.51 -3.97 0.24
C LEU A 183 -6.66 -3.00 1.06
N LEU A 184 -7.27 -2.26 1.99
CA LEU A 184 -6.58 -1.26 2.80
C LEU A 184 -5.56 -1.89 3.75
N VAL A 185 -5.84 -3.08 4.28
CA VAL A 185 -4.93 -3.80 5.16
C VAL A 185 -3.61 -4.15 4.46
N GLN A 186 -3.57 -4.28 3.14
CA GLN A 186 -2.34 -4.54 2.37
C GLN A 186 -1.24 -3.50 2.58
N VAL A 187 -1.57 -2.32 3.13
CA VAL A 187 -0.58 -1.31 3.57
C VAL A 187 0.40 -1.86 4.61
N TRP A 188 0.07 -2.97 5.28
CA TRP A 188 1.00 -3.68 6.17
C TRP A 188 2.34 -3.97 5.49
N TYR A 189 2.35 -4.32 4.20
CA TYR A 189 3.56 -4.70 3.47
C TYR A 189 4.54 -3.53 3.32
N PRO A 190 4.20 -2.40 2.68
CA PRO A 190 5.10 -1.25 2.59
C PRO A 190 5.50 -0.72 3.97
N MET A 191 4.59 -0.69 4.94
CA MET A 191 4.92 -0.29 6.31
C MET A 191 5.98 -1.20 6.95
N THR A 192 5.87 -2.51 6.75
CA THR A 192 6.80 -3.49 7.31
C THR A 192 8.19 -3.33 6.69
N VAL A 193 8.26 -3.20 5.36
CA VAL A 193 9.52 -2.97 4.65
C VAL A 193 10.17 -1.66 5.08
N CYS A 194 9.39 -0.57 5.12
CA CYS A 194 9.86 0.74 5.54
C CYS A 194 10.38 0.73 6.98
N THR A 195 9.68 0.06 7.89
CA THR A 195 10.09 -0.06 9.30
C THR A 195 11.34 -0.91 9.46
N SER A 196 11.43 -2.05 8.77
CA SER A 196 12.59 -2.94 8.81
C SER A 196 13.84 -2.28 8.23
N SER A 197 13.68 -1.58 7.11
CA SER A 197 14.75 -0.77 6.49
C SER A 197 15.21 0.34 7.45
N ARG A 198 14.28 1.06 8.11
CA ARG A 198 14.63 2.04 9.16
C ARG A 198 15.39 1.41 10.31
N ALA A 199 14.97 0.26 10.81
CA ALA A 199 15.64 -0.40 11.92
C ALA A 199 17.09 -0.78 11.57
N GLN A 200 17.32 -1.27 10.36
CA GLN A 200 18.67 -1.52 9.84
C GLN A 200 19.47 -0.20 9.74
N LYS A 201 18.84 0.89 9.29
CA LYS A 201 19.47 2.22 9.27
C LYS A 201 19.93 2.67 10.65
N LEU A 202 19.13 2.44 11.70
CA LEU A 202 19.51 2.78 13.08
C LEU A 202 20.71 1.96 13.57
N VAL A 203 20.77 0.67 13.22
CA VAL A 203 21.92 -0.18 13.55
C VAL A 203 23.18 0.30 12.82
N ILE A 204 23.08 0.58 11.51
CA ILE A 204 24.18 1.12 10.72
C ILE A 204 24.65 2.47 11.29
N ALA A 205 23.71 3.37 11.63
CA ALA A 205 24.02 4.67 12.22
C ALA A 205 24.81 4.54 13.52
N ARG A 206 24.39 3.61 14.40
CA ARG A 206 25.08 3.35 15.67
C ARG A 206 26.53 2.94 15.44
N TYR A 207 26.77 1.94 14.58
CA TYR A 207 28.13 1.47 14.32
C TYR A 207 28.99 2.50 13.58
N LEU A 208 28.43 3.25 12.62
CA LEU A 208 29.17 4.36 12.00
C LEU A 208 29.58 5.41 13.04
N HIS A 209 28.72 5.71 14.02
CA HIS A 209 29.06 6.65 15.09
C HIS A 209 30.15 6.12 16.02
N GLU A 210 30.21 4.81 16.25
CA GLU A 210 31.21 4.17 17.10
C GLU A 210 32.56 3.97 16.40
N THR A 211 32.57 3.76 15.08
CA THR A 211 33.76 3.27 14.36
C THR A 211 34.23 4.12 13.18
N ALA A 212 33.50 5.17 12.80
CA ALA A 212 33.86 6.06 11.70
C ALA A 212 33.92 7.52 12.13
N ASP A 213 34.69 8.32 11.41
CA ASP A 213 34.85 9.76 11.68
C ASP A 213 33.56 10.56 11.38
N SER A 214 32.66 10.01 10.56
CA SER A 214 31.38 10.63 10.21
C SER A 214 30.30 9.61 9.83
N ILE A 215 29.04 10.04 9.90
CA ILE A 215 27.88 9.28 9.40
C ILE A 215 27.54 9.60 7.93
N ASP A 216 28.41 10.33 7.25
CA ASP A 216 28.17 10.78 5.88
C ASP A 216 28.02 9.58 4.94
N GLY A 217 27.09 9.70 3.99
CA GLY A 217 26.77 8.62 3.06
C GLY A 217 25.95 7.48 3.66
N ILE A 218 25.43 7.58 4.89
CA ILE A 218 24.55 6.56 5.51
C ILE A 218 23.40 6.12 4.58
N HIS A 219 22.87 7.02 3.76
CA HIS A 219 21.81 6.74 2.81
C HIS A 219 22.19 5.74 1.70
N PHE A 220 23.47 5.41 1.53
CA PHE A 220 23.96 4.43 0.56
C PHE A 220 24.55 3.17 1.22
N LYS A 221 24.43 3.01 2.54
CA LYS A 221 25.00 1.87 3.28
C LYS A 221 24.12 0.62 3.33
N LEU A 222 22.92 0.68 2.74
CA LEU A 222 22.06 -0.48 2.51
C LEU A 222 21.44 -0.38 1.12
N HIS A 223 21.89 -1.24 0.21
CA HIS A 223 21.43 -1.28 -1.18
C HIS A 223 20.35 -2.33 -1.36
N ASP A 224 19.27 -1.98 -2.06
CA ASP A 224 18.17 -2.90 -2.32
C ASP A 224 18.45 -3.79 -3.54
N PHE A 225 18.69 -5.08 -3.30
CA PHE A 225 18.82 -6.16 -4.29
C PHE A 225 17.58 -7.09 -4.34
N GLY A 226 16.44 -6.64 -3.79
CA GLY A 226 15.26 -7.47 -3.52
C GLY A 226 14.41 -7.83 -4.73
N TYR A 227 14.63 -7.22 -5.91
CA TYR A 227 13.76 -7.37 -7.08
C TYR A 227 13.43 -8.83 -7.45
N ARG A 228 14.44 -9.71 -7.46
CA ARG A 228 14.29 -11.12 -7.85
C ARG A 228 13.74 -12.02 -6.73
N GLY A 229 13.73 -11.55 -5.49
CA GLY A 229 13.36 -12.33 -4.30
C GLY A 229 11.93 -12.10 -3.78
N VAL A 230 11.16 -11.22 -4.43
CA VAL A 230 9.79 -10.87 -4.00
C VAL A 230 8.71 -11.67 -4.74
N SER A 231 7.56 -11.84 -4.08
CA SER A 231 6.59 -12.90 -4.34
C SER A 231 5.53 -12.66 -5.43
N SER A 232 5.59 -11.58 -6.22
CA SER A 232 4.50 -11.24 -7.16
C SER A 232 4.95 -10.92 -8.58
N VAL A 233 4.14 -11.21 -9.58
CA VAL A 233 4.25 -10.62 -10.92
C VAL A 233 2.83 -10.31 -11.38
N GLU A 234 2.45 -9.03 -11.51
CA GLU A 234 1.18 -8.63 -12.15
C GLU A 234 1.44 -7.64 -13.29
N VAL A 235 0.53 -7.60 -14.27
CA VAL A 235 0.54 -6.60 -15.36
C VAL A 235 0.17 -5.23 -14.78
N CYS A 236 1.13 -4.33 -14.70
CA CYS A 236 0.95 -2.92 -14.36
C CYS A 236 1.06 -2.04 -15.61
N GLY A 237 -0.02 -1.99 -16.40
CA GLY A 237 -0.18 -0.99 -17.47
C GLY A 237 0.81 -1.13 -18.62
N PHE A 238 0.84 -0.13 -19.51
CA PHE A 238 1.71 -0.09 -20.68
C PHE A 238 2.75 1.02 -20.51
N ILE A 239 4.02 0.78 -20.83
CA ILE A 239 4.99 1.88 -20.96
C ILE A 239 4.86 2.48 -22.36
N LYS A 240 4.80 3.80 -22.44
CA LYS A 240 5.03 4.54 -23.70
C LYS A 240 6.52 4.86 -23.78
N PHE A 241 7.31 3.93 -24.32
CA PHE A 241 8.68 4.26 -24.78
C PHE A 241 8.53 4.76 -26.22
N LEU A 242 8.98 5.99 -26.48
CA LEU A 242 9.23 6.55 -27.83
C LEU A 242 8.38 5.95 -28.96
N ASP A 243 7.14 6.43 -29.11
CA ASP A 243 6.25 6.26 -30.27
C ASP A 243 6.08 4.86 -30.93
N GLN A 244 6.55 3.77 -30.33
CA GLN A 244 6.36 2.42 -30.85
C GLN A 244 6.04 1.41 -29.74
N MET A 245 4.96 0.65 -29.98
CA MET A 245 4.46 -0.50 -29.23
C MET A 245 4.08 -0.29 -27.75
N LEU A 246 2.76 -0.42 -27.50
CA LEU A 246 2.18 -0.70 -26.20
C LEU A 246 2.61 -2.11 -25.75
N VAL A 247 3.71 -2.22 -24.99
CA VAL A 247 4.08 -3.48 -24.31
C VAL A 247 3.44 -3.51 -22.92
N PRO A 248 2.66 -4.55 -22.56
CA PRO A 248 2.10 -4.68 -21.23
C PRO A 248 3.24 -4.86 -20.23
N LEU A 249 3.49 -3.85 -19.42
CA LEU A 249 4.48 -3.90 -18.36
C LEU A 249 3.95 -4.82 -17.27
N ARG A 250 4.51 -6.02 -17.17
CA ARG A 250 4.38 -6.86 -15.97
C ARG A 250 5.29 -6.27 -14.89
N ALA A 251 4.78 -5.32 -14.10
CA ALA A 251 5.51 -4.81 -12.95
C ALA A 251 5.21 -5.68 -11.73
N ASN A 252 6.26 -6.21 -11.14
CA ASN A 252 6.21 -6.86 -9.85
C ASN A 252 5.77 -5.82 -8.78
N ILE A 253 4.46 -5.77 -8.49
CA ILE A 253 3.88 -4.76 -7.59
C ILE A 253 4.51 -4.84 -6.20
N SER A 254 4.85 -6.04 -5.71
CA SER A 254 5.59 -6.21 -4.46
C SER A 254 7.01 -5.61 -4.56
N ALA A 255 7.75 -5.85 -5.65
CA ALA A 255 9.06 -5.22 -5.86
C ALA A 255 8.94 -3.69 -5.89
N SER A 256 7.94 -3.18 -6.62
CA SER A 256 7.66 -1.75 -6.71
C SER A 256 7.39 -1.11 -5.35
N ILE A 257 6.43 -1.66 -4.60
CA ILE A 257 6.01 -1.09 -3.32
C ILE A 257 7.09 -1.29 -2.26
N GLY A 258 7.75 -2.45 -2.25
CA GLY A 258 8.84 -2.76 -1.34
C GLY A 258 10.06 -1.88 -1.60
N GLY A 259 10.47 -1.73 -2.86
CA GLY A 259 11.55 -0.83 -3.26
C GLY A 259 11.24 0.62 -2.89
N ALA A 260 10.04 1.12 -3.18
CA ALA A 260 9.62 2.46 -2.78
C ALA A 260 9.64 2.65 -1.25
N ALA A 261 9.26 1.63 -0.48
CA ALA A 261 9.30 1.66 0.98
C ALA A 261 10.73 1.66 1.54
N HIS A 262 11.66 0.96 0.91
CA HIS A 262 13.09 1.04 1.23
C HIS A 262 13.65 2.44 0.96
N LEU A 263 13.24 3.06 -0.15
CA LEU A 263 13.70 4.38 -0.57
C LEU A 263 13.29 5.54 0.35
N VAL A 264 12.40 5.29 1.33
CA VAL A 264 12.14 6.23 2.42
C VAL A 264 13.39 6.41 3.30
N ASN A 265 14.20 5.37 3.46
CA ASN A 265 15.35 5.37 4.36
C ASN A 265 16.69 5.50 3.64
N PHE A 266 16.85 4.88 2.47
CA PHE A 266 18.09 4.80 1.71
C PHE A 266 17.89 5.22 0.25
N TYR A 267 18.96 5.46 -0.48
CA TYR A 267 18.92 5.85 -1.90
C TYR A 267 19.55 4.79 -2.82
N GLY A 268 20.16 3.73 -2.28
CA GLY A 268 20.71 2.63 -3.08
C GLY A 268 19.66 1.58 -3.45
N THR A 269 19.43 1.36 -4.75
CA THR A 269 18.51 0.32 -5.24
C THR A 269 18.84 -0.16 -6.65
N ASP A 270 18.73 -1.47 -6.86
CA ASP A 270 18.66 -2.10 -8.19
C ASP A 270 17.22 -2.49 -8.58
N THR A 271 16.28 -2.28 -7.67
CA THR A 271 14.85 -2.51 -7.88
C THR A 271 14.24 -1.32 -8.61
N ILE A 272 14.52 -1.20 -9.92
CA ILE A 272 14.07 -0.07 -10.77
C ILE A 272 12.57 0.20 -10.66
N ALA A 273 11.75 -0.85 -10.49
CA ALA A 273 10.31 -0.72 -10.36
C ALA A 273 9.87 0.14 -9.15
N GLY A 274 10.68 0.24 -8.10
CA GLY A 274 10.40 1.08 -6.94
C GLY A 274 10.46 2.59 -7.20
N LEU A 275 11.08 3.01 -8.31
CA LEU A 275 11.29 4.42 -8.64
C LEU A 275 10.06 5.11 -9.26
N GLN A 276 9.02 4.37 -9.66
CA GLN A 276 8.00 4.87 -10.59
C GLN A 276 6.72 5.41 -9.94
N TYR A 277 6.56 5.37 -8.62
CA TYR A 277 5.26 5.62 -7.99
C TYR A 277 5.13 7.02 -7.37
N TYR A 278 6.14 7.51 -6.66
CA TYR A 278 6.10 8.78 -5.93
C TYR A 278 6.74 9.93 -6.75
N SER A 279 6.29 11.19 -6.57
CA SER A 279 6.78 12.34 -7.36
C SER A 279 8.17 12.81 -6.94
N ALA A 280 9.15 11.92 -7.04
CA ALA A 280 10.57 12.27 -7.02
C ALA A 280 11.09 12.28 -8.46
N LYS A 281 11.93 13.25 -8.81
CA LYS A 281 12.60 13.26 -10.12
C LYS A 281 13.49 12.02 -10.29
N MET A 282 14.18 11.63 -9.23
CA MET A 282 14.90 10.37 -9.10
C MET A 282 15.02 10.08 -7.60
N ALA A 283 14.49 8.93 -7.15
CA ALA A 283 14.46 8.58 -5.73
C ALA A 283 15.62 7.67 -5.29
N GLY A 284 16.30 7.01 -6.25
CA GLY A 284 17.36 6.07 -5.95
C GLY A 284 18.38 5.96 -7.08
N PHE A 285 19.53 5.42 -6.75
CA PHE A 285 20.73 5.36 -7.58
C PHE A 285 21.37 3.98 -7.48
N SER A 286 22.15 3.64 -8.50
CA SER A 286 23.00 2.45 -8.54
C SER A 286 24.32 2.76 -9.26
N ILE A 287 25.24 1.81 -9.20
CA ILE A 287 26.54 1.82 -9.87
C ILE A 287 26.71 0.53 -10.68
N PRO A 288 27.52 0.52 -11.75
CA PRO A 288 27.84 -0.71 -12.47
C PRO A 288 28.41 -1.78 -11.52
N ALA A 289 27.85 -3.00 -11.58
CA ALA A 289 28.27 -4.15 -10.79
C ALA A 289 28.23 -5.42 -11.66
N ALA A 290 29.14 -6.36 -11.40
CA ALA A 290 29.18 -7.65 -12.08
C ALA A 290 28.30 -8.69 -11.36
N GLU A 291 27.86 -9.71 -12.09
CA GLU A 291 27.24 -10.92 -11.53
C GLU A 291 27.99 -12.17 -11.98
N HIS A 292 27.79 -13.30 -11.28
CA HIS A 292 28.54 -14.55 -11.48
C HIS A 292 28.66 -14.98 -12.96
N ARG A 293 27.59 -14.82 -13.74
CA ARG A 293 27.54 -15.19 -15.16
C ARG A 293 28.64 -14.50 -15.99
N ILE A 294 29.00 -13.26 -15.67
CA ILE A 294 30.00 -12.50 -16.42
C ILE A 294 31.41 -13.06 -16.19
N TRP A 295 31.69 -13.54 -14.97
CA TRP A 295 32.96 -14.20 -14.65
C TRP A 295 33.04 -15.61 -15.27
N GLU A 296 31.95 -16.36 -15.27
CA GLU A 296 31.90 -17.71 -15.84
C GLU A 296 32.11 -17.71 -17.37
N THR A 297 31.80 -16.61 -18.06
CA THR A 297 32.04 -16.46 -19.50
C THR A 297 33.48 -16.12 -19.88
N ASP A 298 34.32 -15.72 -18.91
CA ASP A 298 35.75 -15.42 -19.12
C ASP A 298 36.65 -16.65 -18.86
N LEU A 299 36.07 -17.84 -18.65
CA LEU A 299 36.82 -19.08 -18.62
C LEU A 299 37.17 -19.51 -20.06
N PRO A 300 38.46 -19.57 -20.44
CA PRO A 300 38.84 -20.20 -21.69
C PRO A 300 38.47 -21.70 -21.63
N ASP A 301 37.74 -22.15 -22.63
CA ASP A 301 37.40 -23.55 -22.95
C ASP A 301 36.52 -24.35 -21.96
N PHE A 302 35.20 -24.24 -22.15
CA PHE A 302 34.32 -25.43 -22.08
C PHE A 302 34.10 -25.98 -23.49
N ALA A 303 35.19 -26.43 -24.10
CA ALA A 303 35.22 -27.25 -25.30
C ALA A 303 36.03 -28.53 -25.03
N ALA A 304 35.74 -29.22 -23.91
CA ALA A 304 36.08 -30.62 -23.68
C ALA A 304 35.38 -31.10 -22.40
N PHE A 305 34.24 -31.77 -22.55
CA PHE A 305 33.79 -33.00 -21.86
C PHE A 305 32.29 -33.22 -22.09
#